data_AF-A0A0H3CKZ4-F1
#
_entry.id   AF-A0A0H3CKZ4-F1
#
_cell.length_a   1.000
_cell.length_b   1.000
_cell.length_c   1.000
_cell.angle_alpha   90.00
_cell.angle_beta   90.00
_cell.angle_gamma   90.00
#
_symmetry.space_group_name_H-M   'P 1'
#
loop_
_entity.id
_entity.type
_entity.pdbx_description
1 polymer ?
#
loop_
_entity_poly.entity_id
_entity_poly.type
_entity_poly.pdbx_seq_one_letter_code
_entity_poly.pdbx_strand_id
1 'polypeptide(L)'
;MEFFDIRKMPVSLWRNGAGETREICCFPPATRDFFWRASIATIASNGEFSSFPGVDRVITLLEGGEVTLDAGQAFCHTLKHHQPFCFSGDQPVKALLSDGQMSMDFNIMTRRDCCQAKVRVADRTFTTFGSRGGVVFVLSGAWQLGDKLLTADQGASWEEGTHTLRLLESHGRLLFSEINWLPGH
;
A
#
# COMPACT_ATOMS: atom_id res chain seq x y z
N MET A 1 16.24 -3.08 5.90
CA MET A 1 14.92 -3.74 5.87
C MET A 1 14.31 -3.51 7.23
N GLU A 2 13.09 -3.00 7.25
CA GLU A 2 12.37 -2.63 8.46
C GLU A 2 11.11 -3.50 8.59
N PHE A 3 10.89 -4.06 9.77
CA PHE A 3 9.71 -4.87 10.06
C PHE A 3 8.68 -4.02 10.82
N PHE A 4 7.40 -4.27 10.57
CA PHE A 4 6.32 -3.53 11.21
C PHE A 4 5.14 -4.43 11.60
N ASP A 5 4.38 -3.96 12.57
CA ASP A 5 3.09 -4.48 13.00
C ASP A 5 2.15 -3.28 13.11
N ILE A 6 1.07 -3.24 12.32
CA ILE A 6 0.25 -2.03 12.18
C ILE A 6 -0.36 -1.57 13.50
N ARG A 7 -0.54 -2.50 14.45
CA ARG A 7 -1.10 -2.22 15.78
C ARG A 7 -0.14 -1.43 16.67
N LYS A 8 1.15 -1.42 16.31
CA LYS A 8 2.22 -0.72 17.03
C LYS A 8 2.71 0.54 16.29
N MET A 9 2.19 0.78 15.08
CA MET A 9 2.61 1.91 14.26
C MET A 9 1.97 3.22 14.74
N PRO A 10 2.70 4.35 14.65
CA PRO A 10 2.12 5.65 14.94
C PRO A 10 1.02 6.00 13.93
N VAL A 11 0.01 6.70 14.42
CA VAL A 11 -1.16 7.13 13.65
C VAL A 11 -1.08 8.63 13.41
N SER A 12 -1.29 9.04 12.16
CA SER A 12 -1.44 10.44 11.75
C SER A 12 -2.85 10.70 11.26
N LEU A 13 -3.62 11.49 12.01
CA LEU A 13 -4.99 11.87 11.63
C LEU A 13 -4.98 12.81 10.42
N TRP A 14 -5.96 12.63 9.53
CA TRP A 14 -6.13 13.54 8.40
C TRP A 14 -6.71 14.88 8.84
N ARG A 15 -6.28 15.96 8.18
CA ARG A 15 -6.75 17.32 8.50
C ARG A 15 -8.26 17.51 8.34
N ASN A 16 -8.88 16.76 7.43
CA ASN A 16 -10.32 16.80 7.19
C ASN A 16 -11.12 15.90 8.16
N GLY A 17 -10.45 15.16 9.04
CA GLY A 17 -11.09 14.22 9.97
C GLY A 17 -11.72 12.99 9.31
N ALA A 18 -11.54 12.80 8.00
CA ALA A 18 -12.16 11.70 7.25
C ALA A 18 -11.39 10.38 7.34
N GLY A 19 -10.33 10.33 8.14
CA GLY A 19 -9.48 9.15 8.22
C GLY A 19 -8.15 9.39 8.91
N GLU A 20 -7.29 8.40 8.78
CA GLU A 20 -5.95 8.37 9.37
C GLU A 20 -4.96 7.59 8.49
N THR A 21 -3.68 7.76 8.78
CA THR A 21 -2.60 7.05 8.09
C THR A 21 -1.56 6.52 9.07
N ARG A 22 -1.16 5.27 8.86
CA ARG A 22 0.03 4.64 9.43
C ARG A 22 1.08 4.54 8.34
N GLU A 23 2.15 5.31 8.44
CA GLU A 23 3.24 5.28 7.45
C GLU A 23 4.11 4.04 7.67
N ILE A 24 4.26 3.21 6.63
CA ILE A 24 5.14 2.03 6.65
C ILE A 24 6.58 2.46 6.35
N CYS A 25 6.75 3.21 5.26
CA CYS A 25 8.04 3.75 4.87
C CYS A 25 7.86 4.92 3.90
N CYS A 26 8.88 5.77 3.82
CA CYS A 26 8.99 6.88 2.90
C CYS A 26 10.44 6.94 2.41
N PHE A 27 10.66 7.07 1.11
CA PHE A 27 12.00 7.07 0.53
C PHE A 27 12.20 8.23 -0.46
N PRO A 28 13.18 9.13 -0.23
CA PRO A 28 14.02 9.21 0.97
C PRO A 28 13.20 9.55 2.24
N PRO A 29 13.66 9.13 3.43
CA PRO A 29 12.93 9.30 4.69
C PRO A 29 12.55 10.75 5.00
N ALA A 30 11.37 10.94 5.60
CA ALA A 30 10.92 12.21 6.19
C ALA A 30 10.89 13.43 5.25
N THR A 31 10.72 13.23 3.94
CA THR A 31 10.63 14.32 2.95
C THR A 31 9.25 14.40 2.29
N ARG A 32 8.87 15.61 1.86
CA ARG A 32 7.74 15.78 0.91
C ARG A 32 8.14 15.37 -0.50
N ASP A 33 9.43 15.41 -0.81
CA ASP A 33 10.02 15.05 -2.10
C ASP A 33 10.45 13.58 -2.12
N PHE A 34 9.55 12.71 -1.67
CA PHE A 34 9.76 11.27 -1.75
C PHE A 34 9.76 10.80 -3.22
N PHE A 35 10.54 9.77 -3.51
CA PHE A 35 10.42 8.95 -4.72
C PHE A 35 9.29 7.95 -4.58
N TRP A 36 9.21 7.26 -3.44
CA TRP A 36 8.08 6.38 -3.14
C TRP A 36 7.76 6.32 -1.65
N ARG A 37 6.51 6.00 -1.35
CA ARG A 37 5.98 5.92 0.01
C ARG A 37 4.97 4.79 0.09
N ALA A 38 4.96 4.06 1.20
CA ALA A 38 3.95 3.05 1.50
C ALA A 38 3.29 3.34 2.85
N SER A 39 2.00 3.06 2.94
CA SER A 39 1.20 3.35 4.12
C SER A 39 -0.04 2.46 4.20
N ILE A 40 -0.58 2.34 5.41
CA ILE A 40 -1.96 1.89 5.64
C ILE A 40 -2.82 3.13 5.89
N ALA A 41 -3.88 3.29 5.11
CA ALA A 41 -4.87 4.35 5.28
C ALA A 41 -6.15 3.75 5.86
N THR A 42 -6.80 4.47 6.78
CA THR A 42 -8.15 4.15 7.23
C THR A 42 -9.06 5.28 6.76
N ILE A 43 -10.12 4.92 6.02
CA ILE A 43 -11.14 5.87 5.56
C ILE A 43 -12.33 5.74 6.51
N ALA A 44 -12.50 6.75 7.36
CA ALA A 44 -13.52 6.75 8.42
C ALA A 44 -14.86 7.32 7.95
N SER A 45 -14.83 8.20 6.96
CA SER A 45 -16.01 8.80 6.36
C SER A 45 -15.73 9.21 4.92
N ASN A 46 -16.79 9.53 4.17
CA ASN A 46 -16.63 10.07 2.82
C ASN A 46 -15.75 11.31 2.84
N GLY A 47 -14.82 11.38 1.90
CA GLY A 47 -13.83 12.45 1.88
C GLY A 47 -13.07 12.49 0.57
N GLU A 48 -12.16 13.45 0.48
CA GLU A 48 -11.29 13.62 -0.68
C GLU A 48 -9.88 13.18 -0.34
N PHE A 49 -9.28 12.38 -1.23
CA PHE A 49 -7.85 12.14 -1.21
C PHE A 49 -7.11 13.45 -1.51
N SER A 50 -6.01 13.67 -0.80
CA SER A 50 -5.11 14.78 -1.14
C SER A 50 -4.49 14.56 -2.52
N SER A 51 -4.42 15.62 -3.32
CA SER A 51 -3.73 15.62 -4.61
C SER A 51 -2.21 15.62 -4.41
N PHE A 52 -1.54 14.83 -5.24
CA PHE A 52 -0.08 14.73 -5.34
C PHE A 52 0.31 14.78 -6.81
N PRO A 53 0.55 15.97 -7.37
CA PRO A 53 0.98 16.12 -8.75
C PRO A 53 2.26 15.32 -9.05
N GLY A 54 2.27 14.63 -10.19
CA GLY A 54 3.34 13.77 -10.67
C GLY A 54 3.46 12.43 -9.94
N VAL A 55 2.51 12.08 -9.07
CA VAL A 55 2.53 10.83 -8.29
C VAL A 55 1.48 9.87 -8.81
N ASP A 56 1.86 8.62 -9.00
CA ASP A 56 0.94 7.50 -9.22
C ASP A 56 0.68 6.77 -7.90
N ARG A 57 -0.57 6.34 -7.72
CA ARG A 57 -1.03 5.61 -6.54
C ARG A 57 -1.44 4.20 -6.93
N VAL A 58 -1.11 3.25 -6.07
CA VAL A 58 -1.71 1.92 -6.07
C VAL A 58 -2.36 1.71 -4.71
N ILE A 59 -3.67 1.55 -4.70
CA ILE A 59 -4.46 1.32 -3.49
C ILE A 59 -5.03 -0.11 -3.51
N THR A 60 -5.16 -0.73 -2.34
CA THR A 60 -5.73 -2.07 -2.21
C THR A 60 -6.54 -2.14 -0.93
N LEU A 61 -7.85 -2.40 -1.06
CA LEU A 61 -8.74 -2.60 0.08
C LEU A 61 -8.33 -3.85 0.87
N LEU A 62 -8.04 -3.68 2.16
CA LEU A 62 -7.62 -4.74 3.06
C LEU A 62 -8.82 -5.32 3.81
N GLU A 63 -9.61 -4.44 4.41
CA GLU A 63 -10.70 -4.74 5.33
C GLU A 63 -11.77 -3.65 5.29
N GLY A 64 -12.98 -4.01 5.73
CA GLY A 64 -14.09 -3.08 5.88
C GLY A 64 -15.06 -3.05 4.70
N GLY A 65 -15.78 -1.95 4.55
CA GLY A 65 -16.71 -1.75 3.45
C GLY A 65 -15.99 -1.52 2.11
N GLU A 66 -16.65 -1.84 1.00
CA GLU A 66 -16.17 -1.41 -0.32
C GLU A 66 -16.14 0.13 -0.41
N VAL A 67 -15.19 0.66 -1.16
CA VAL A 67 -15.02 2.11 -1.34
C VAL A 67 -15.05 2.44 -2.82
N THR A 68 -15.92 3.35 -3.22
CA THR A 68 -15.92 3.90 -4.58
C THR A 68 -15.03 5.12 -4.66
N LEU A 69 -14.02 5.04 -5.52
CA LEU A 69 -13.14 6.14 -5.90
C LEU A 69 -13.71 6.84 -7.12
N ASP A 70 -14.08 8.10 -6.97
CA ASP A 70 -14.69 8.93 -8.01
C ASP A 70 -13.79 10.13 -8.34
N ALA A 71 -13.25 10.12 -9.56
CA ALA A 71 -12.45 11.20 -10.14
C ALA A 71 -13.23 11.96 -11.23
N GLY A 72 -14.56 11.94 -11.17
CA GLY A 72 -15.44 12.56 -12.15
C GLY A 72 -15.32 11.90 -13.52
N GLN A 73 -14.97 12.70 -14.53
CA GLN A 73 -14.85 12.20 -15.91
C GLN A 73 -13.64 11.28 -16.13
N ALA A 74 -12.64 11.30 -15.24
CA ALA A 74 -11.42 10.51 -15.41
C ALA A 74 -11.66 9.02 -15.14
N PHE A 75 -12.30 8.68 -14.02
CA PHE A 75 -12.74 7.33 -13.70
C PHE A 75 -13.72 7.33 -12.53
N CYS A 76 -14.49 6.24 -12.41
CA CYS A 76 -15.22 5.87 -11.21
C CYS A 76 -15.02 4.36 -11.00
N HIS A 77 -14.43 3.97 -9.86
CA HIS A 77 -14.02 2.60 -9.60
C HIS A 77 -14.28 2.18 -8.16
N THR A 78 -14.94 1.04 -7.97
CA THR A 78 -15.20 0.46 -6.64
C THR A 78 -14.10 -0.52 -6.26
N LEU A 79 -13.41 -0.22 -5.16
CA LEU A 79 -12.37 -1.08 -4.58
C LEU A 79 -13.00 -2.32 -3.98
N LYS A 80 -12.48 -3.48 -4.42
CA LYS A 80 -12.80 -4.79 -3.87
C LYS A 80 -11.64 -5.31 -3.04
N HIS A 81 -11.96 -6.16 -2.06
CA HIS A 81 -10.97 -6.75 -1.17
C HIS A 81 -9.82 -7.40 -1.94
N HIS A 82 -8.61 -6.98 -1.58
CA HIS A 82 -7.33 -7.51 -2.06
C HIS A 82 -7.14 -7.40 -3.58
N GLN A 83 -7.80 -6.43 -4.22
CA GLN A 83 -7.63 -6.10 -5.63
C GLN A 83 -6.92 -4.76 -5.77
N PRO A 84 -5.64 -4.75 -6.17
CA PRO A 84 -4.91 -3.50 -6.38
C PRO A 84 -5.49 -2.68 -7.53
N PHE A 85 -5.67 -1.39 -7.31
CA PHE A 85 -6.14 -0.43 -8.30
C PHE A 85 -5.15 0.72 -8.43
N CYS A 86 -4.76 1.02 -9.67
CA CYS A 86 -3.82 2.08 -10.00
C CYS A 86 -4.55 3.33 -10.49
N PHE A 87 -4.18 4.50 -9.98
CA PHE A 87 -4.72 5.78 -10.43
C PHE A 87 -3.73 6.92 -10.23
N SER A 88 -3.90 8.00 -10.99
CA SER A 88 -3.06 9.20 -10.86
C SER A 88 -3.45 10.02 -9.63
N GLY A 89 -2.45 10.51 -8.90
CA GLY A 89 -2.60 11.48 -7.82
C GLY A 89 -2.75 12.93 -8.29
N ASP A 90 -2.70 13.20 -9.60
CA ASP A 90 -2.75 14.56 -10.16
C ASP A 90 -4.09 15.26 -9.91
N GLN A 91 -5.17 14.48 -9.90
CA GLN A 91 -6.54 14.99 -9.84
C GLN A 91 -7.18 14.71 -8.47
N PRO A 92 -8.14 15.52 -8.01
CA PRO A 92 -8.94 15.21 -6.85
C PRO A 92 -9.70 13.88 -7.05
N VAL A 93 -9.66 13.01 -6.04
CA VAL A 93 -10.41 11.75 -6.03
C VAL A 93 -11.24 11.70 -4.76
N LYS A 94 -12.56 11.52 -4.92
CA LYS A 94 -13.50 11.34 -3.82
C LYS A 94 -13.55 9.87 -3.43
N ALA A 95 -13.45 9.61 -2.14
CA ALA A 95 -13.68 8.31 -1.53
C ALA A 95 -15.11 8.26 -0.99
N LEU A 96 -15.91 7.34 -1.50
CA LEU A 96 -17.31 7.14 -1.12
C LEU A 96 -17.42 5.75 -0.49
N LEU A 97 -17.63 5.69 0.83
CA LEU A 97 -17.81 4.45 1.57
C LEU A 97 -19.17 3.84 1.23
N SER A 98 -19.19 2.58 0.82
CA SER A 98 -20.42 1.81 0.68
C SER A 98 -21.05 1.59 2.06
N ASP A 99 -22.33 1.92 2.18
CA ASP A 99 -23.12 1.81 3.43
C ASP A 99 -22.51 2.53 4.65
N GLY A 100 -21.61 3.49 4.43
CA GLY A 100 -20.92 4.22 5.51
C GLY A 100 -19.97 3.38 6.36
N GLN A 101 -19.63 2.16 5.91
CA GLN A 101 -18.68 1.31 6.62
C GLN A 101 -17.24 1.79 6.40
N MET A 102 -16.48 1.91 7.49
CA MET A 102 -15.07 2.30 7.40
C MET A 102 -14.27 1.25 6.62
N SER A 103 -13.22 1.70 5.93
CA SER A 103 -12.28 0.82 5.22
C SER A 103 -10.86 0.98 5.74
N MET A 104 -10.04 -0.05 5.52
CA MET A 104 -8.60 0.01 5.67
C MET A 104 -7.93 -0.39 4.36
N ASP A 105 -7.00 0.42 3.90
CA ASP A 105 -6.41 0.33 2.56
C ASP A 105 -4.89 0.33 2.64
N PHE A 106 -4.25 -0.58 1.91
CA PHE A 106 -2.81 -0.51 1.62
C PHE A 106 -2.60 0.44 0.46
N ASN A 107 -1.74 1.44 0.63
CA ASN A 107 -1.50 2.48 -0.35
C ASN A 107 -0.01 2.65 -0.62
N ILE A 108 0.37 2.59 -1.89
CA ILE A 108 1.70 2.93 -2.39
C ILE A 108 1.61 4.15 -3.29
N MET A 109 2.56 5.05 -3.14
CA MET A 109 2.70 6.26 -3.92
C MET A 109 4.09 6.28 -4.55
N THR A 110 4.19 6.55 -5.84
CA THR A 110 5.48 6.65 -6.58
C THR A 110 5.52 7.90 -7.44
N ARG A 111 6.66 8.59 -7.46
CA ARG A 111 6.94 9.67 -8.43
C ARG A 111 7.07 9.06 -9.81
N ARG A 112 6.13 9.42 -10.69
CA ARG A 112 5.95 8.81 -12.02
C ARG A 112 7.19 8.93 -12.91
N ASP A 113 7.94 10.00 -12.75
CA ASP A 113 9.17 10.30 -13.48
C ASP A 113 10.41 9.54 -12.97
N CYS A 114 10.34 8.96 -11.76
CA CYS A 114 11.46 8.23 -11.16
C CYS A 114 11.22 6.72 -11.08
N CYS A 115 10.03 6.29 -10.65
CA CYS A 115 9.74 4.89 -10.39
C CYS A 115 8.25 4.54 -10.50
N GLN A 116 7.97 3.24 -10.59
CA GLN A 116 6.63 2.68 -10.71
C GLN A 116 6.44 1.50 -9.77
N ALA A 117 5.33 1.50 -9.02
CA ALA A 117 4.96 0.38 -8.17
C ALA A 117 4.15 -0.67 -8.93
N LYS A 118 4.46 -1.95 -8.68
CA LYS A 118 3.57 -3.07 -9.00
C LYS A 118 3.16 -3.74 -7.69
N VAL A 119 1.86 -3.87 -7.45
CA VAL A 119 1.31 -4.54 -6.26
C VAL A 119 0.60 -5.80 -6.68
N ARG A 120 0.83 -6.90 -5.96
CA ARG A 120 0.25 -8.21 -6.24
C ARG A 120 -0.09 -8.92 -4.94
N VAL A 121 -1.03 -9.85 -5.01
CA VAL A 121 -1.27 -10.82 -3.95
C VAL A 121 -0.48 -12.09 -4.25
N ALA A 122 0.22 -12.61 -3.26
CA ALA A 122 0.81 -13.94 -3.27
C ALA A 122 0.04 -14.87 -2.33
N ASP A 123 -0.12 -16.11 -2.76
CA ASP A 123 -0.79 -17.20 -2.02
C ASP A 123 0.12 -18.44 -1.83
N ARG A 124 1.39 -18.29 -2.18
CA ARG A 124 2.43 -19.32 -2.11
C ARG A 124 3.81 -18.69 -1.97
N THR A 125 4.79 -19.51 -1.60
CA THR A 125 6.21 -19.12 -1.56
C THR A 125 6.66 -18.49 -2.87
N PHE A 126 7.34 -17.34 -2.78
CA PHE A 126 7.89 -16.62 -3.93
C PHE A 126 9.15 -15.85 -3.54
N THR A 127 9.84 -15.33 -4.55
CA THR A 127 10.98 -14.42 -4.37
C THR A 127 10.71 -13.16 -5.16
N THR A 128 10.99 -11.99 -4.58
CA THR A 128 10.84 -10.71 -5.26
C THR A 128 11.86 -10.59 -6.39
N PHE A 129 11.52 -9.94 -7.49
CA PHE A 129 12.41 -9.72 -8.63
C PHE A 129 13.00 -8.30 -8.60
N GLY A 130 12.24 -7.33 -8.09
CA GLY A 130 12.72 -5.97 -7.88
C GLY A 130 13.81 -5.91 -6.81
N SER A 131 14.98 -5.39 -7.17
CA SER A 131 16.13 -5.25 -6.27
C SER A 131 16.22 -3.89 -5.59
N ARG A 132 15.32 -2.94 -5.91
CA ARG A 132 15.36 -1.55 -5.44
C ARG A 132 14.00 -1.09 -4.92
N GLY A 133 13.59 -1.64 -3.79
CA GLY A 133 12.43 -1.16 -3.06
C GLY A 133 11.25 -2.11 -3.10
N GLY A 134 10.66 -2.37 -1.95
CA GLY A 134 9.45 -3.18 -1.85
C GLY A 134 8.89 -3.23 -0.44
N VAL A 135 7.66 -3.69 -0.37
CA VAL A 135 6.92 -3.88 0.88
C VAL A 135 6.16 -5.19 0.80
N VAL A 136 6.11 -5.94 1.89
CA VAL A 136 5.12 -7.00 2.10
C VAL A 136 4.18 -6.66 3.24
N PHE A 137 2.93 -7.07 3.13
CA PHE A 137 1.91 -6.99 4.15
C PHE A 137 1.14 -8.31 4.20
N VAL A 138 1.17 -9.01 5.33
CA VAL A 138 0.53 -10.31 5.48
C VAL A 138 -0.97 -10.13 5.72
N LEU A 139 -1.78 -10.70 4.82
CA LEU A 139 -3.24 -10.74 4.94
C LEU A 139 -3.69 -11.92 5.81
N SER A 140 -3.04 -13.08 5.65
CA SER A 140 -3.36 -14.29 6.40
C SER A 140 -2.24 -15.34 6.33
N GLY A 141 -2.30 -16.28 7.27
CA GLY A 141 -1.34 -17.37 7.41
C GLY A 141 -0.03 -16.95 8.07
N ALA A 142 0.93 -17.87 8.06
CA ALA A 142 2.27 -17.70 8.62
C ALA A 142 3.33 -17.66 7.52
N TRP A 143 4.06 -16.56 7.43
CA TRP A 143 5.07 -16.33 6.40
C TRP A 143 6.44 -16.10 7.01
N GLN A 144 7.48 -16.70 6.42
CA GLN A 144 8.86 -16.48 6.82
C GLN A 144 9.57 -15.57 5.82
N LEU A 145 10.22 -14.52 6.35
CA LEU A 145 11.09 -13.60 5.63
C LEU A 145 12.44 -13.53 6.36
N GLY A 146 13.47 -14.13 5.77
CA GLY A 146 14.76 -14.31 6.47
C GLY A 146 14.58 -15.14 7.74
N ASP A 147 14.94 -14.58 8.89
CA ASP A 147 14.77 -15.17 10.22
C ASP A 147 13.44 -14.80 10.90
N LYS A 148 12.63 -13.92 10.30
CA LYS A 148 11.37 -13.44 10.89
C LYS A 148 10.17 -14.25 10.44
N LEU A 149 9.33 -14.57 11.43
CA LEU A 149 7.95 -15.01 11.23
C LEU A 149 7.03 -13.79 11.19
N LEU A 150 6.21 -13.69 10.16
CA LEU A 150 5.20 -12.66 9.96
C LEU A 150 3.82 -13.32 9.89
N THR A 151 2.88 -12.80 10.66
CA THR A 151 1.46 -13.19 10.60
C THR A 151 0.61 -12.00 10.17
N ALA A 152 -0.72 -12.18 10.11
CA ALA A 152 -1.66 -11.12 9.77
C ALA A 152 -1.34 -9.79 10.47
N ASP A 153 -1.52 -8.69 9.74
CA ASP A 153 -1.24 -7.31 10.17
C ASP A 153 0.23 -6.93 10.34
N GLN A 154 1.13 -7.83 9.95
CA GLN A 154 2.57 -7.60 9.98
C GLN A 154 3.17 -7.55 8.58
N GLY A 155 4.35 -6.97 8.48
CA GLY A 155 5.02 -6.83 7.20
C GLY A 155 6.46 -6.38 7.34
N ALA A 156 7.06 -6.13 6.18
CA ALA A 156 8.40 -5.57 6.08
C ALA A 156 8.51 -4.65 4.88
N SER A 157 9.38 -3.65 4.98
CA SER A 157 9.80 -2.79 3.87
C SER A 157 11.32 -2.84 3.70
N TRP A 158 11.78 -2.67 2.48
CA TRP A 158 13.21 -2.64 2.17
C TRP A 158 13.47 -1.69 1.00
N GLU A 159 14.69 -1.14 0.95
CA GLU A 159 15.14 -0.26 -0.13
C GLU A 159 15.88 -1.04 -1.20
N GLU A 160 16.57 -2.11 -0.82
CA GLU A 160 17.38 -2.91 -1.72
C GLU A 160 17.29 -4.41 -1.41
N GLY A 161 17.67 -5.21 -2.41
CA GLY A 161 17.80 -6.65 -2.31
C GLY A 161 16.57 -7.42 -2.80
N THR A 162 16.80 -8.72 -2.94
CA THR A 162 15.82 -9.71 -3.36
C THR A 162 15.48 -10.60 -2.17
N HIS A 163 14.19 -10.78 -1.92
CA HIS A 163 13.70 -11.38 -0.69
C HIS A 163 12.78 -12.56 -1.00
N THR A 164 13.05 -13.71 -0.39
CA THR A 164 12.19 -14.89 -0.49
C THR A 164 11.21 -14.91 0.67
N LEU A 165 9.92 -14.93 0.35
CA LEU A 165 8.83 -15.11 1.29
C LEU A 165 8.37 -16.56 1.22
N ARG A 166 8.49 -17.29 2.33
CA ARG A 166 8.06 -18.69 2.42
C ARG A 166 6.74 -18.78 3.16
N LEU A 167 5.72 -19.36 2.52
CA LEU A 167 4.48 -19.71 3.20
C LEU A 167 4.72 -21.00 4.02
N LEU A 168 4.44 -20.95 5.32
CA LEU A 168 4.67 -22.08 6.25
C LEU A 168 3.42 -22.94 6.47
N GLU A 169 2.25 -22.43 6.09
CA GLU A 169 0.96 -23.11 6.22
C GLU A 169 0.43 -23.62 4.88
N SER A 170 -0.63 -24.43 4.91
CA SER A 170 -1.29 -24.92 3.68
C SER A 170 -2.01 -23.82 2.91
N HIS A 171 -2.40 -22.75 3.60
CA HIS A 171 -3.07 -21.58 3.02
C HIS A 171 -2.51 -20.33 3.68
N GLY A 172 -2.41 -19.25 2.91
CA GLY A 172 -2.03 -17.94 3.41
C GLY A 172 -1.99 -16.96 2.26
N ARG A 173 -2.17 -15.68 2.54
CA ARG A 173 -2.11 -14.61 1.54
C ARG A 173 -1.29 -13.46 2.08
N LEU A 174 -0.52 -12.83 1.21
CA LEU A 174 0.11 -11.55 1.49
C LEU A 174 0.02 -10.64 0.28
N LEU A 175 0.00 -9.33 0.51
CA LEU A 175 0.27 -8.33 -0.50
C LEU A 175 1.77 -8.07 -0.54
N PHE A 176 2.30 -7.94 -1.75
CA PHE A 176 3.66 -7.47 -1.93
C PHE A 176 3.72 -6.43 -3.03
N SER A 177 4.70 -5.54 -2.91
CA SER A 177 5.01 -4.55 -3.90
C SER A 177 6.45 -4.61 -4.36
N GLU A 178 6.64 -4.27 -5.63
CA GLU A 178 7.94 -4.11 -6.25
C GLU A 178 8.02 -2.71 -6.84
N ILE A 179 9.04 -1.95 -6.44
CA ILE A 179 9.33 -0.62 -6.97
C ILE A 179 10.32 -0.77 -8.12
N ASN A 180 9.87 -0.42 -9.32
CA ASN A 180 10.68 -0.46 -10.53
C ASN A 180 11.18 0.96 -10.83
N TRP A 181 12.48 1.16 -10.81
CA TRP A 181 13.09 2.45 -11.11
C TRP A 181 13.25 2.61 -12.62
N LEU A 182 12.97 3.82 -13.11
CA LEU A 182 13.16 4.17 -14.51
C LEU A 182 14.66 4.38 -14.82
N PRO A 183 15.10 4.16 -16.07
CA PRO A 183 16.49 4.39 -16.43
C PRO A 183 16.95 5.81 -16.09
N GLY A 184 18.09 5.94 -15.41
CA GLY A 184 18.65 7.22 -15.00
C GLY A 184 18.32 7.66 -13.56
N HIS A 185 17.52 6.86 -12.84
CA HIS A 185 17.21 7.01 -11.41
C HIS A 185 17.61 5.77 -10.62
#